data_AF-A0A3G3GIW7-F1
#
_entry.id   AF-A0A3G3GIW7-F1
#
_cell.length_a   1.000
_cell.length_b   1.000
_cell.length_c   1.000
_cell.angle_alpha   90.00
_cell.angle_beta   90.00
_cell.angle_gamma   90.00
#
_symmetry.space_group_name_H-M   'P 1'
#
loop_
_entity.id
_entity.type
_entity.pdbx_description
1 polymer ?
#
loop_
_entity_poly.entity_id
_entity_poly.type
_entity_poly.pdbx_seq_one_letter_code
_entity_poly.pdbx_strand_id
1 'polypeptide(L)' 'MLKGNYSLKNREMHVLFDTVNDTVFSLIKQNNKITANEISEHLKMSLSTVRRKIKELRNNGRIERVGSDKTGYWKIIE' A
#
# COMPACT_ATOMS: atom_id res chain seq x y z
N MET A 1 -14.36 15.77 17.15
CA MET A 1 -14.47 14.70 16.13
C MET A 1 -13.09 14.09 15.93
N LEU A 2 -12.99 12.77 16.13
CA LEU A 2 -11.79 12.01 16.49
C LEU A 2 -10.67 12.03 15.43
N LYS A 3 -9.46 12.48 15.80
CA LYS A 3 -8.21 12.06 15.14
C LYS A 3 -7.29 11.47 16.20
N GLY A 4 -7.46 10.16 16.41
CA GLY A 4 -6.77 9.39 17.44
C GLY A 4 -5.24 9.47 17.33
N ASN A 5 -4.62 9.50 18.50
CA ASN A 5 -3.19 9.42 18.78
C ASN A 5 -2.57 8.10 18.25
N TYR A 6 -2.26 8.01 16.96
CA TYR A 6 -1.52 6.87 16.37
C TYR A 6 -0.05 7.21 16.05
N SER A 7 0.56 8.18 16.73
CA SER A 7 1.82 8.79 16.26
C SER A 7 3.11 8.17 16.79
N LEU A 8 3.11 7.24 17.75
CA LEU A 8 4.37 6.89 18.44
C LEU A 8 4.82 5.42 18.31
N LYS A 9 3.93 4.45 18.06
CA LYS A 9 4.34 3.04 17.85
C LYS A 9 4.73 2.70 16.40
N ASN A 10 4.33 3.51 15.42
CA ASN A 10 4.54 3.22 14.00
C ASN A 10 5.90 3.68 13.45
N ARG A 11 6.69 4.43 14.24
CA ARG A 11 8.00 4.95 13.78
C ARG A 11 9.02 3.84 13.61
N GLU A 12 9.12 2.90 14.56
CA GLU A 12 10.09 1.79 14.48
C GLU A 12 9.76 0.80 13.34
N MET A 13 8.46 0.51 13.12
CA MET A 13 8.01 -0.32 11.99
C MET A 13 8.28 0.32 10.63
N HIS A 14 8.27 1.65 10.54
CA HIS A 14 8.59 2.37 9.30
C HIS A 14 10.08 2.25 8.93
N VAL A 15 10.99 2.43 9.89
CA VAL A 15 12.44 2.46 9.59
C VAL A 15 12.95 1.13 9.03
N LEU A 16 12.38 0.00 9.46
CA LEU A 16 12.76 -1.32 8.94
C LEU A 16 12.24 -1.57 7.51
N PHE A 17 11.10 -0.98 7.14
CA PHE A 17 10.48 -1.16 5.82
C PHE A 17 10.99 -0.20 4.76
N ASP A 18 11.50 0.98 5.14
CA ASP A 18 12.02 1.96 4.18
C ASP A 18 13.32 1.48 3.49
N THR A 19 14.01 0.47 4.03
CA THR A 19 15.19 -0.14 3.38
C THR A 19 14.80 -1.28 2.39
N VAL A 20 13.55 -1.74 2.42
CA VAL A 20 12.99 -2.77 1.51
C VAL A 20 12.06 -2.08 0.51
N ASN A 21 12.64 -1.31 -0.42
CA ASN A 21 11.99 -0.43 -1.41
C ASN A 21 10.65 -0.95 -1.99
N ASP A 22 9.56 -0.67 -1.29
CA ASP A 22 8.17 -0.94 -1.65
C ASP A 22 7.75 -2.42 -1.74
N THR A 23 7.67 -3.07 -0.58
CA THR A 23 6.98 -4.37 -0.43
C THR A 23 5.53 -4.37 -0.93
N VAL A 24 4.82 -3.23 -0.78
CA VAL A 24 3.48 -3.02 -1.36
C VAL A 24 3.53 -3.04 -2.89
N PHE A 25 4.50 -2.36 -3.49
CA PHE A 25 4.68 -2.35 -4.95
C PHE A 25 5.07 -3.72 -5.47
N SER A 26 5.93 -4.43 -4.75
CA SER A 26 6.33 -5.80 -5.09
C SER A 26 5.15 -6.76 -5.10
N LEU A 27 4.25 -6.67 -4.11
CA LEU A 27 3.01 -7.44 -4.08
C LEU A 27 2.06 -7.08 -5.22
N ILE A 28 1.93 -5.80 -5.55
CA ILE A 28 1.14 -5.34 -6.70
C ILE A 28 1.74 -5.85 -8.02
N LYS A 29 3.07 -5.93 -8.13
CA LYS A 29 3.78 -6.48 -9.29
C LYS A 29 3.59 -7.98 -9.43
N GLN A 30 3.58 -8.72 -8.33
CA GLN A 30 3.30 -10.15 -8.32
C GLN A 30 1.82 -10.44 -8.62
N ASN A 31 0.92 -9.63 -8.07
CA ASN A 31 -0.51 -9.78 -8.26
C ASN A 31 -1.17 -8.42 -8.48
N ASN A 32 -1.40 -8.07 -9.75
CA ASN A 32 -2.04 -6.81 -10.11
C ASN A 32 -3.51 -6.72 -9.68
N LYS A 33 -4.15 -7.82 -9.27
CA LYS A 33 -5.53 -7.80 -8.74
C LYS A 33 -5.58 -7.69 -7.22
N ILE A 34 -4.43 -7.64 -6.56
CA ILE A 34 -4.37 -7.64 -5.10
C ILE A 34 -5.07 -6.41 -4.52
N THR A 35 -5.81 -6.65 -3.45
CA THR A 35 -6.53 -5.62 -2.71
C THR A 35 -5.69 -5.07 -1.56
N ALA A 36 -6.04 -3.89 -1.08
CA ALA A 36 -5.37 -3.32 0.10
C ALA A 36 -5.54 -4.21 1.35
N ASN A 37 -6.63 -4.98 1.43
CA ASN A 37 -6.85 -5.94 2.53
C ASN A 37 -5.85 -7.10 2.44
N GLU A 38 -5.70 -7.72 1.28
CA GLU A 38 -4.73 -8.81 1.08
C GLU A 38 -3.30 -8.33 1.35
N ILE A 39 -2.93 -7.14 0.86
CA ILE A 39 -1.62 -6.54 1.17
C ILE A 39 -1.44 -6.35 2.69
N SER A 40 -2.50 -5.92 3.38
CA SER A 40 -2.51 -5.76 4.85
C SER A 40 -2.22 -7.09 5.55
N GLU A 41 -2.86 -8.16 5.11
CA GLU A 41 -2.69 -9.51 5.68
C GLU A 41 -1.31 -10.08 5.38
N HIS A 42 -0.85 -9.96 4.13
CA HIS A 42 0.47 -10.43 3.70
C HIS A 42 1.62 -9.72 4.43
N LEU A 43 1.52 -8.40 4.59
CA LEU A 43 2.56 -7.61 5.24
C LEU A 43 2.36 -7.47 6.75
N LYS A 44 1.27 -8.05 7.31
CA LYS A 44 0.81 -7.84 8.70
C LYS A 44 0.79 -6.36 9.09
N MET A 45 0.46 -5.50 8.13
CA MET A 45 0.36 -4.06 8.32
C MET A 45 -1.09 -3.67 8.62
N SER A 46 -1.28 -2.47 9.13
CA SER A 46 -2.63 -1.90 9.19
C SER A 46 -3.07 -1.45 7.79
N LEU A 47 -4.36 -1.68 7.50
CA LEU A 47 -4.98 -1.28 6.24
C LEU A 47 -4.80 0.23 5.95
N SER A 48 -4.81 1.05 7.00
CA SER A 48 -4.53 2.50 6.91
C SER A 48 -3.13 2.79 6.38
N THR A 49 -2.12 2.02 6.79
CA THR A 49 -0.73 2.19 6.33
C THR A 49 -0.59 1.73 4.88
N VAL A 50 -1.19 0.59 4.53
CA VAL A 50 -1.23 0.09 3.16
C VAL A 50 -1.89 1.10 2.23
N ARG A 51 -3.06 1.64 2.61
CA ARG A 51 -3.74 2.68 1.82
C ARG A 51 -2.88 3.93 1.66
N ARG A 52 -2.15 4.34 2.70
CA ARG A 52 -1.22 5.48 2.62
C ARG A 52 -0.10 5.20 1.60
N LYS A 53 0.54 4.04 1.69
CA LYS A 53 1.61 3.62 0.74
C LYS A 53 1.09 3.49 -0.70
N ILE A 54 -0.08 2.88 -0.92
CA ILE A 54 -0.72 2.82 -2.25
C ILE A 54 -0.99 4.23 -2.80
N LYS A 55 -1.46 5.15 -1.94
CA LYS A 55 -1.67 6.55 -2.32
C LYS A 55 -0.36 7.25 -2.68
N GLU A 56 0.70 7.02 -1.91
CA GLU A 56 2.05 7.53 -2.21
C GLU A 56 2.54 6.98 -3.57
N LEU A 57 2.43 5.67 -3.83
CA LEU A 57 2.79 5.04 -5.11
C LEU A 57 1.99 5.61 -6.30
N ARG A 58 0.68 5.83 -6.11
CA ARG A 58 -0.17 6.44 -7.13
C ARG A 58 0.21 7.91 -7.39
N ASN A 59 0.45 8.68 -6.33
CA ASN A 59 0.87 10.08 -6.44
C ASN A 59 2.24 10.23 -7.09
N ASN A 60 3.14 9.27 -6.84
CA ASN A 60 4.45 9.18 -7.46
C ASN A 60 4.39 8.66 -8.91
N GLY A 61 3.20 8.35 -9.43
CA GLY A 61 3.03 7.84 -10.79
C GLY A 61 3.58 6.44 -11.01
N ARG A 62 3.79 5.64 -9.96
CA ARG A 62 4.31 4.26 -10.07
C ARG A 62 3.23 3.24 -10.39
N ILE A 63 2.00 3.48 -9.90
CA ILE A 63 0.85 2.59 -10.10
C ILE A 63 -0.43 3.36 -10.40
N GLU A 64 -1.36 2.72 -11.11
CA GLU A 64 -2.69 3.24 -11.38
C GLU A 64 -3.73 2.11 -11.35
N ARG A 65 -4.94 2.39 -10.87
CA ARG A 65 -6.04 1.42 -10.95
C ARG A 65 -6.73 1.56 -12.31
N VAL A 66 -6.77 0.49 -13.09
CA VAL A 66 -7.41 0.45 -14.41
C VAL A 66 -8.55 -0.56 -14.40
N GLY A 67 -9.74 -0.14 -14.85
CA GLY A 67 -10.95 -0.98 -14.97
C GLY A 67 -12.04 -0.68 -13.93
N SER A 68 -13.17 -1.38 -14.04
CA SER A 68 -14.35 -1.21 -13.17
C SER A 68 -14.09 -1.71 -11.74
N ASP A 69 -14.85 -1.23 -10.75
CA ASP A 69 -14.67 -1.63 -9.34
C ASP A 69 -14.61 -3.14 -9.09
N LYS A 70 -15.30 -3.93 -9.92
CA LYS A 70 -15.37 -5.40 -9.84
C LYS A 70 -14.26 -6.15 -10.58
N THR A 71 -13.61 -5.54 -11.57
CA THR A 71 -12.64 -6.22 -12.46
C THR A 71 -11.33 -5.45 -12.64
N GLY A 72 -11.21 -4.29 -12.00
CA GLY A 72 -10.07 -3.41 -12.15
C GLY A 72 -8.83 -3.96 -11.48
N TYR A 73 -7.71 -3.78 -12.15
CA TYR A 73 -6.38 -4.21 -11.70
C TYR A 73 -5.48 -2.99 -11.50
N TRP A 74 -4.39 -3.18 -10.78
CA TRP A 74 -3.31 -2.23 -10.63
C TRP A 74 -2.36 -2.34 -11.81
N LYS A 75 -2.33 -1.32 -12.65
CA LYS A 75 -1.33 -1.14 -13.69
C LYS A 75 -0.08 -0.51 -13.07
N ILE A 76 1.07 -1.09 -13.35
CA ILE A 76 2.37 -0.48 -13.04
C ILE A 76 2.72 0.47 -14.17
N ILE A 77 3.06 1.71 -13.82
CA ILE A 77 3.38 2.79 -14.76
C ILE A 77 4.88 3.03 -14.87
N GLU A 78 5.66 2.67 -13.84
CA GLU A 78 7.12 2.86 -13.67
C GLU A 78 7.91 3.23 -14.94
#